data_AF-A0A5E4NHT5-F1
#
_entry.id   AF-A0A5E4NHT5-F1
#
_cell.length_a   1.000
_cell.length_b   1.000
_cell.length_c   1.000
_cell.angle_alpha   90.00
_cell.angle_beta   90.00
_cell.angle_gamma   90.00
#
_symmetry.space_group_name_H-M   'P 1'
#
loop_
_entity.id
_entity.type
_entity.pdbx_description
1 polymer ?
#
loop_
_entity_poly.entity_id
_entity_poly.type
_entity_poly.pdbx_seq_one_letter_code
_entity_poly.pdbx_strand_id
1 'polypeptide(L)'
;MKERKIFLTNKKTGWELFRSTLEKTKTLSLRLKTSSKIEMAIQKLCNDIFEAVKTSTPETSKVSNRDIDYSMEIKDIVQQKRKARRTWYRPRHQADKT
;
A
#
# COMPACT_ATOMS: atom_id res chain seq x y z
N MET A 1 9.96 -14.51 8.61
CA MET A 1 8.85 -13.92 7.82
C MET A 1 9.28 -12.53 7.36
N LYS A 2 9.03 -12.14 6.10
CA LYS A 2 9.39 -10.81 5.61
C LYS A 2 8.37 -9.79 6.10
N GLU A 3 8.79 -8.80 6.87
CA GLU A 3 7.92 -7.70 7.31
C GLU A 3 7.34 -6.98 6.09
N ARG A 4 6.02 -6.84 6.04
CA ARG A 4 5.37 -6.11 4.95
C ARG A 4 5.37 -4.64 5.32
N LYS A 5 5.84 -3.81 4.39
CA LYS A 5 5.77 -2.36 4.49
C LYS A 5 4.31 -1.94 4.70
N ILE A 6 4.03 -1.32 5.83
CA ILE A 6 2.72 -0.73 6.13
C ILE A 6 2.62 0.53 5.28
N PHE A 7 1.62 0.59 4.41
CA PHE A 7 1.33 1.80 3.65
C PHE A 7 0.19 2.53 4.33
N LEU A 8 0.33 3.85 4.45
CA LEU A 8 -0.70 4.71 5.02
C LEU A 8 -1.97 4.72 4.15
N THR A 9 -1.81 4.54 2.83
CA THR A 9 -2.88 4.56 1.84
C THR A 9 -2.93 3.24 1.07
N ASN A 10 -4.11 2.94 0.50
CA ASN A 10 -4.31 1.80 -0.38
C ASN A 10 -4.95 2.22 -1.73
N LYS A 11 -5.14 1.27 -2.65
CA LYS A 11 -5.77 1.54 -3.96
C LYS A 11 -7.25 1.98 -3.87
N LYS A 12 -7.89 1.74 -2.73
CA LYS A 12 -9.31 2.06 -2.47
C LYS A 12 -9.47 3.35 -1.65
N THR A 13 -8.38 4.10 -1.43
CA THR A 13 -8.44 5.36 -0.67
C THR A 13 -9.35 6.33 -1.40
N GLY A 14 -10.41 6.79 -0.74
CA GLY A 14 -11.34 7.76 -1.29
C GLY A 14 -10.75 9.16 -1.21
N TRP A 15 -10.01 9.59 -2.23
CA TRP A 15 -9.31 10.88 -2.23
C TRP A 15 -10.24 12.09 -2.10
N GLU A 16 -11.48 11.99 -2.58
CA GLU A 16 -12.48 13.04 -2.42
C GLU A 16 -12.95 13.18 -0.96
N LEU A 17 -13.15 12.04 -0.29
CA LEU A 17 -13.46 12.01 1.14
C LEU A 17 -12.28 12.52 1.96
N PHE A 18 -11.05 12.17 1.57
CA PHE A 18 -9.83 12.69 2.18
C PHE A 18 -9.75 14.23 2.07
N ARG A 19 -9.97 14.80 0.88
CA ARG A 19 -9.93 16.25 0.69
C ARG A 19 -10.99 16.96 1.51
N SER A 20 -12.24 16.50 1.44
CA SER A 20 -13.35 17.13 2.15
C SER A 20 -13.20 17.04 3.67
N THR A 21 -12.65 15.95 4.20
CA THR A 21 -12.35 15.82 5.65
C THR A 21 -11.23 16.75 6.07
N LEU A 22 -10.15 16.85 5.28
CA LEU A 22 -9.01 17.72 5.59
C LEU A 22 -9.36 19.21 5.47
N GLU A 23 -10.18 19.60 4.48
CA GLU A 23 -10.67 20.97 4.36
C GLU A 23 -11.52 21.39 5.56
N LYS A 24 -12.33 20.49 6.12
CA LYS A 24 -13.12 20.75 7.32
C LYS A 24 -12.26 20.92 8.57
N THR A 25 -11.18 20.17 8.70
CA THR A 25 -10.32 20.21 9.90
C THR A 25 -9.27 21.32 9.86
N LYS A 26 -8.94 21.84 8.67
CA LYS A 26 -7.94 22.89 8.45
C LYS A 26 -8.30 24.19 9.18
N THR A 27 -7.71 24.39 10.36
CA THR A 27 -7.85 25.62 11.14
C THR A 27 -6.68 26.56 10.87
N LEU A 28 -6.91 27.61 10.06
CA LEU A 28 -5.89 28.61 9.67
C LEU A 28 -5.70 29.74 10.68
N SER A 29 -6.45 29.77 11.78
CA SER A 29 -6.46 30.86 12.76
C SER A 29 -5.28 30.87 13.75
N LEU A 30 -4.33 29.94 13.63
CA LEU A 30 -3.24 29.77 14.58
C LEU A 30 -2.14 30.83 14.39
N ARG A 31 -1.82 31.56 15.47
CA ARG A 31 -0.76 32.58 15.47
C ARG A 31 0.60 31.93 15.75
N LEU A 32 1.40 31.74 14.71
CA LEU A 32 2.71 31.05 14.74
C LEU A 32 3.87 31.97 15.19
N LYS A 33 3.79 32.54 16.38
CA LYS A 33 4.79 33.52 16.88
C LYS A 33 5.98 32.91 17.63
N THR A 34 5.88 31.66 18.05
CA THR A 34 6.84 31.01 18.94
C THR A 34 7.22 29.67 18.35
N SER A 35 8.48 29.25 18.50
CA SER A 35 8.97 27.94 18.04
C SER A 35 8.09 26.78 18.53
N SER A 36 7.75 26.77 19.82
CA SER A 36 6.83 25.76 20.39
C SER A 36 5.46 25.73 19.70
N LYS A 37 4.90 26.89 19.34
CA LYS A 37 3.60 26.94 18.63
C LYS A 37 3.71 26.42 17.19
N ILE A 38 4.87 26.60 16.56
CA ILE A 38 5.15 26.05 15.24
C ILE A 38 5.19 24.52 15.31
N GLU A 39 5.91 23.96 16.29
CA GLU A 39 5.96 22.51 16.51
C GLU A 39 4.57 21.92 16.79
N MET A 40 3.80 22.55 17.66
CA MET A 40 2.42 22.13 17.95
C MET A 40 1.53 22.18 16.70
N ALA A 41 1.68 23.21 15.86
CA ALA A 41 0.92 23.32 14.63
C ALA A 41 1.31 22.24 13.61
N ILE A 42 2.59 21.91 13.51
CA ILE A 42 3.09 20.81 12.68
C ILE A 42 2.53 19.48 13.18
N GLN A 43 2.60 19.22 14.49
CA GLN A 43 2.10 17.98 15.08
C GLN A 43 0.58 17.84 14.87
N LYS A 44 -0.16 18.93 15.03
CA LYS A 44 -1.60 18.98 14.73
C LYS A 44 -1.87 18.66 13.26
N LEU A 45 -1.16 19.30 12.33
CA LEU A 45 -1.31 19.04 10.90
C LEU A 45 -1.05 17.56 10.56
N CYS A 46 0.01 16.98 11.13
CA CYS A 46 0.32 15.56 10.94
C CYS A 46 -0.81 14.66 11.44
N ASN A 47 -1.36 14.95 12.63
CA ASN A 47 -2.48 14.19 13.19
C ASN A 47 -3.75 14.33 12.36
N ASP A 48 -4.08 15.55 11.92
CA ASP A 48 -5.24 15.82 11.07
C ASP A 48 -5.15 15.07 9.73
N ILE A 49 -3.95 15.04 9.11
CA ILE A 49 -3.68 14.23 7.91
C ILE A 49 -3.88 12.75 8.21
N PHE A 50 -3.32 12.26 9.32
CA PHE A 50 -3.38 10.84 9.67
C PHE A 50 -4.82 10.37 9.88
N GLU A 51 -5.64 11.15 10.60
CA GLU A 51 -7.05 10.86 10.82
C GLU A 51 -7.88 10.97 9.52
N ALA A 52 -7.60 11.95 8.67
CA ALA A 52 -8.23 12.03 7.35
C ALA A 52 -7.89 10.83 6.47
N VAL A 53 -6.66 10.33 6.51
CA VAL A 53 -6.28 9.10 5.80
C VAL A 53 -6.96 7.89 6.39
N LYS A 54 -7.01 7.76 7.72
CA LYS A 54 -7.65 6.63 8.42
C LYS A 54 -9.14 6.52 8.11
N THR A 55 -9.84 7.64 8.02
CA THR A 55 -11.27 7.69 7.69
C THR A 55 -11.54 7.42 6.20
N SER A 56 -10.66 7.88 5.31
CA SER A 56 -10.82 7.74 3.86
C SER A 56 -10.24 6.43 3.28
N THR A 57 -9.41 5.73 4.04
CA THR A 57 -8.76 4.49 3.63
C THR A 57 -9.48 3.31 4.28
N PRO A 58 -10.30 2.55 3.54
CA PRO A 58 -10.96 1.39 4.10
C PRO A 58 -9.94 0.32 4.49
N GLU A 59 -10.10 -0.32 5.64
CA GLU A 59 -9.29 -1.47 6.01
C GLU A 59 -9.51 -2.59 5.00
N THR A 60 -8.51 -2.86 4.16
CA THR A 60 -8.57 -4.05 3.32
C THR A 60 -8.35 -5.25 4.22
N SER A 61 -9.39 -6.05 4.43
CA SER A 61 -9.30 -7.33 5.10
C SER A 61 -8.08 -8.09 4.57
N LYS A 62 -7.16 -8.44 5.48
CA LYS A 62 -5.90 -9.16 5.19
C LYS A 62 -6.12 -10.54 4.60
N VAL A 63 -7.37 -10.97 4.49
CA VAL A 63 -7.77 -12.27 3.99
C VAL A 63 -7.65 -12.25 2.48
N SER A 64 -6.47 -12.61 1.98
CA SER A 64 -6.49 -13.33 0.72
C SER A 64 -7.22 -14.63 1.04
N ASN A 65 -8.52 -14.71 0.70
CA ASN A 65 -9.26 -15.96 0.60
C ASN A 65 -8.57 -16.80 -0.48
N ARG A 66 -7.39 -17.31 -0.16
CA ARG A 66 -6.68 -18.32 -0.92
C ARG A 66 -6.80 -19.60 -0.11
N ASP A 67 -8.02 -19.92 0.28
CA ASP A 67 -8.43 -21.27 0.66
C ASP A 67 -8.50 -22.13 -0.60
N ILE A 68 -7.43 -22.11 -1.40
CA ILE A 68 -7.25 -23.11 -2.42
C ILE A 68 -6.27 -24.09 -1.82
N ASP A 69 -6.84 -24.97 -1.00
CA ASP A 69 -6.17 -26.13 -0.45
C ASP A 69 -5.97 -27.18 -1.55
N TYR A 70 -5.14 -26.83 -2.53
CA TYR A 70 -4.66 -27.80 -3.48
C TYR A 70 -3.73 -28.77 -2.73
N SER A 71 -3.89 -30.06 -2.98
CA SER A 71 -2.97 -31.08 -2.51
C SER A 71 -1.53 -30.73 -2.94
N MET A 72 -0.56 -31.22 -2.18
CA MET A 72 0.86 -30.93 -2.45
C MET A 72 1.29 -31.36 -3.86
N GLU A 73 0.69 -32.43 -4.38
CA GLU A 73 0.92 -32.93 -5.74
C GLU A 73 0.54 -31.89 -6.81
N ILE A 74 -0.64 -31.27 -6.69
CA ILE A 74 -1.09 -30.23 -7.64
C ILE A 74 -0.18 -29.01 -7.58
N LYS A 75 0.26 -28.62 -6.38
CA LYS A 75 1.20 -27.51 -6.19
C LYS A 75 2.54 -27.79 -6.88
N ASP A 76 3.05 -29.02 -6.76
CA ASP A 76 4.32 -29.40 -7.41
C ASP A 76 4.19 -29.42 -8.94
N ILE A 77 3.12 -30.01 -9.49
CA ILE A 77 2.87 -30.00 -10.95
C ILE A 77 2.80 -28.56 -11.50
N VAL A 78 2.08 -27.67 -10.81
CA VAL A 78 2.00 -26.25 -11.20
C VAL A 78 3.37 -25.58 -11.12
N GLN A 79 4.17 -25.89 -10.10
CA GLN A 79 5.51 -25.35 -9.94
C GLN A 79 6.44 -25.83 -11.06
N GLN A 80 6.41 -27.12 -11.40
CA GLN A 80 7.19 -27.71 -12.49
C GLN A 80 6.83 -27.07 -13.84
N LYS A 81 5.53 -26.95 -14.15
CA LYS A 81 5.05 -26.26 -15.36
C LYS A 81 5.56 -24.81 -15.45
N ARG A 82 5.51 -24.07 -14.35
CA ARG A 82 6.01 -22.68 -14.29
C ARG A 82 7.52 -22.60 -14.49
N LYS A 83 8.29 -23.55 -13.94
CA LYS A 83 9.75 -23.66 -14.15
C LYS A 83 10.06 -23.94 -15.61
N ALA A 84 9.43 -24.95 -16.22
CA ALA A 84 9.60 -25.30 -17.63
C ALA A 84 9.27 -24.11 -18.54
N ARG A 85 8.15 -23.43 -18.29
CA ARG A 85 7.78 -22.20 -19.00
C ARG A 85 8.86 -21.13 -18.84
N ARG A 86 9.35 -20.87 -17.63
CA ARG A 86 10.40 -19.86 -17.42
C ARG A 86 11.68 -20.22 -18.16
N THR A 87 12.05 -21.49 -18.22
CA THR A 87 13.19 -21.97 -19.00
C THR A 87 12.96 -21.76 -20.49
N TRP A 88 11.77 -22.12 -21.00
CA TRP A 88 11.39 -21.91 -22.40
C TRP A 88 11.40 -20.42 -22.80
N TYR A 89 10.78 -19.57 -21.98
CA TYR A 89 10.72 -18.13 -22.19
C TYR A 89 12.03 -17.41 -21.88
N ARG A 90 13.06 -18.10 -21.38
CA ARG A 90 14.38 -17.52 -21.15
C ARG A 90 15.24 -17.89 -22.37
N PRO A 91 15.29 -17.04 -23.41
CA PRO A 91 16.05 -17.37 -24.61
C PRO A 91 17.53 -17.40 -24.21
N ARG A 92 18.16 -18.56 -24.39
CA ARG A 92 19.61 -18.68 -24.37
C ARG A 92 20.09 -19.26 -25.69
N HIS A 93 19.99 -18.44 -26.72
CA HIS A 93 21.07 -18.26 -27.67
C HIS A 93 21.31 -16.75 -27.81
N GLN A 94 22.54 -16.30 -27.60
CA GLN A 94 22.92 -14.90 -27.90
C GLN A 94 22.99 -14.62 -29.40
N ALA A 95 22.96 -15.66 -30.24
CA ALA A 95 23.02 -15.58 -31.70
C ALA A 95 21.65 -15.31 -32.34
N ASP A 96 20.55 -15.65 -31.65
CA ASP A 96 19.18 -15.33 -32.11
C ASP A 96 18.80 -13.85 -31.87
N LYS A 97 19.74 -13.05 -31.34
CA LYS A 97 19.55 -11.63 -31.03
C LYS A 97 20.25 -10.70 -32.02
N THR A 98 21.02 -11.24 -32.96
CA THR A 98 21.67 -10.51 -34.06
C THR A 98 20.81 -10.53 -35.31
#